data_AF-A0AAD1H7Z8-F1
#
_entry.id   AF-A0AAD1H7Z8-F1
#
_cell.length_a   1.000
_cell.length_b   1.000
_cell.length_c   1.000
_cell.angle_alpha   90.00
_cell.angle_beta   90.00
_cell.angle_gamma   90.00
#
_symmetry.space_group_name_H-M   'P 1'
#
loop_
_entity.id
_entity.type
_entity.pdbx_description
1 polymer ?
#
loop_
_entity_poly.entity_id
_entity_poly.type
_entity_poly.pdbx_seq_one_letter_code
_entity_poly.pdbx_strand_id
1 'polypeptide(L)'
;MGLAHHGWEYRAGTRTLPHLLSESGWYTALFGMQHETSYPPKLGFDEFDVSNSYCEYVVEQATGWLTDPPSQPFLLTAGFFETHRPYPRERYEPADAFGVTVPDYLPDTPDIRQDLAEFYGAISVADAAVGRLLDTLAQTGLDRTTWVVFMTDHGPALPARSPRSMTQARGSR
;
A
#
# COMPACT_ATOMS: atom_id res chain seq x y z
N MET A 1 -12.29 2.84 -4.07
CA MET A 1 -10.87 3.19 -4.21
C MET A 1 -10.54 3.23 -5.69
N GLY A 2 -9.91 4.30 -6.14
CA GLY A 2 -10.00 4.83 -7.50
C GLY A 2 -8.99 4.22 -8.45
N LEU A 3 -9.46 3.74 -9.60
CA LEU A 3 -8.60 3.38 -10.71
C LEU A 3 -8.24 4.63 -11.52
N ALA A 4 -7.53 5.59 -10.90
CA ALA A 4 -7.15 6.85 -11.57
C ALA A 4 -6.38 6.60 -12.88
N HIS A 5 -5.63 5.49 -12.94
CA HIS A 5 -4.92 5.01 -14.13
C HIS A 5 -5.84 4.60 -15.30
N HIS A 6 -7.15 4.45 -15.06
CA HIS A 6 -8.17 4.13 -16.05
C HIS A 6 -9.13 5.30 -16.33
N GLY A 7 -8.69 6.53 -16.05
CA GLY A 7 -9.45 7.76 -16.35
C GLY A 7 -10.58 8.05 -15.36
N TRP A 8 -10.60 7.35 -14.22
CA TRP A 8 -11.50 7.67 -13.12
C TRP A 8 -11.03 8.93 -12.39
N GLU A 9 -11.95 9.83 -12.07
CA GLU A 9 -11.67 11.05 -11.33
C GLU A 9 -12.82 11.42 -10.39
N TYR A 10 -12.49 12.10 -9.29
CA TYR A 10 -13.49 12.67 -8.40
C TYR A 10 -14.41 13.66 -9.14
N ARG A 11 -15.71 13.62 -8.82
CA ARG A 11 -16.68 14.63 -9.27
C ARG A 11 -16.27 16.01 -8.75
N ALA A 12 -16.55 17.04 -9.53
CA ALA A 12 -16.34 18.42 -9.10
C ALA A 12 -17.07 18.69 -7.76
N GLY A 13 -16.39 19.37 -6.85
CA GLY A 13 -16.92 19.68 -5.51
C GLY A 13 -16.88 18.51 -4.50
N THR A 14 -16.35 17.34 -4.86
CA THR A 14 -16.11 16.27 -3.87
C THR A 14 -15.08 16.73 -2.86
N ARG A 15 -15.43 16.65 -1.58
CA ARG A 15 -14.52 16.94 -0.47
C ARG A 15 -13.98 15.63 0.09
N THR A 16 -12.67 15.45 0.03
CA THR A 16 -11.95 14.29 0.56
C THR A 16 -11.69 14.47 2.07
N LEU A 17 -11.22 13.43 2.74
CA LEU A 17 -10.90 13.49 4.17
C LEU A 17 -9.88 14.59 4.53
N PRO A 18 -8.77 14.79 3.78
CA PRO A 18 -7.82 15.87 4.08
C PRO A 18 -8.48 17.26 4.09
N HIS A 19 -9.33 17.57 3.10
CA HIS A 19 -10.08 18.84 3.11
C HIS A 19 -10.89 19.06 4.38
N LEU A 20 -11.59 18.03 4.84
CA LEU A 20 -12.44 18.12 6.03
C LEU A 20 -11.59 18.32 7.30
N LEU A 21 -10.44 17.66 7.38
CA LEU A 21 -9.55 17.73 8.52
C LEU A 21 -8.79 19.07 8.56
N SER A 22 -8.23 19.52 7.45
CA SER A 22 -7.52 20.81 7.37
C SER A 22 -8.43 21.98 7.74
N GLU A 23 -9.69 21.99 7.29
CA GLU A 23 -10.67 23.01 7.70
C GLU A 23 -11.04 22.96 9.19
N SER A 24 -10.83 21.81 9.85
CA SER A 24 -11.06 21.63 11.29
C SER A 24 -9.81 21.92 12.15
N GLY A 25 -8.74 22.43 11.54
CA GLY A 25 -7.50 22.79 12.24
C GLY A 25 -6.49 21.66 12.39
N TRP A 26 -6.66 20.56 11.65
CA TRP A 26 -5.64 19.52 11.54
C TRP A 26 -4.61 19.90 10.47
N TYR A 27 -3.41 19.35 10.57
CA TYR A 27 -2.43 19.41 9.50
C TYR A 27 -2.39 18.07 8.76
N THR A 28 -2.41 18.09 7.43
CA THR A 28 -2.55 16.86 6.63
C THR A 28 -1.36 16.68 5.69
N ALA A 29 -0.70 15.52 5.79
CA ALA A 29 0.47 15.17 5.00
C ALA A 29 0.25 13.83 4.25
N LEU A 30 0.73 13.76 3.01
CA LEU A 30 0.75 12.53 2.21
C LEU A 30 2.16 12.25 1.66
N PHE A 31 2.73 11.09 1.98
CA PHE A 31 3.92 10.59 1.32
C PHE A 31 3.61 9.28 0.60
N GLY A 32 3.97 9.22 -0.68
CA GLY A 32 3.79 8.04 -1.51
C GLY A 32 2.44 7.97 -2.23
N MET A 33 1.90 6.77 -2.36
CA MET A 33 0.81 6.45 -3.26
C MET A 33 -0.57 6.79 -2.67
N GLN A 34 -1.52 7.17 -3.53
CA GLN A 34 -2.91 7.44 -3.15
C GLN A 34 -3.96 6.64 -3.95
N HIS A 35 -3.75 6.40 -5.25
CA HIS A 35 -4.71 5.68 -6.11
C HIS A 35 -6.14 6.29 -6.08
N GLU A 36 -6.25 7.60 -6.28
CA GLU A 36 -7.53 8.33 -6.28
C GLU A 36 -7.63 9.36 -7.41
N THR A 37 -6.56 10.08 -7.71
CA THR A 37 -6.54 11.11 -8.78
C THR A 37 -5.21 11.16 -9.51
N SER A 38 -5.25 11.62 -10.75
CA SER A 38 -4.05 11.99 -11.53
C SER A 38 -3.50 13.37 -11.15
N TYR A 39 -4.27 14.17 -10.39
CA TYR A 39 -3.89 15.53 -9.96
C TYR A 39 -3.91 15.64 -8.42
N PRO A 40 -2.80 15.27 -7.74
CA PRO A 40 -2.71 15.22 -6.28
C PRO A 40 -3.19 16.46 -5.51
N PRO A 41 -2.97 17.72 -5.99
CA PRO A 41 -3.49 18.90 -5.31
C PRO A 41 -5.01 18.88 -5.07
N LYS A 42 -5.77 18.12 -5.87
CA LYS A 42 -7.22 17.95 -5.71
C LYS A 42 -7.61 17.15 -4.47
N LEU A 43 -6.66 16.49 -3.81
CA LEU A 43 -6.92 15.74 -2.57
C LEU A 43 -6.95 16.64 -1.33
N GLY A 44 -6.45 17.87 -1.43
CA GLY A 44 -6.52 18.85 -0.34
C GLY A 44 -5.63 18.52 0.86
N PHE A 45 -4.52 17.82 0.65
CA PHE A 45 -3.45 17.74 1.65
C PHE A 45 -2.74 19.08 1.77
N ASP A 46 -2.34 19.47 2.97
CA ASP A 46 -1.54 20.69 3.21
C ASP A 46 -0.11 20.51 2.69
N GLU A 47 0.42 19.30 2.82
CA GLU A 47 1.73 18.88 2.34
C GLU A 47 1.64 17.52 1.65
N PHE A 48 2.33 17.34 0.52
CA PHE A 48 2.42 16.02 -0.09
C PHE A 48 3.69 15.85 -0.92
N ASP A 49 4.22 14.62 -0.94
CA ASP A 49 5.18 14.15 -1.93
C ASP A 49 4.75 12.79 -2.47
N VAL A 50 4.37 12.78 -3.74
CA VAL A 50 3.92 11.57 -4.47
C VAL A 50 4.91 11.18 -5.58
N SER A 51 6.13 11.71 -5.54
CA SER A 51 7.16 11.48 -6.56
C SER A 51 7.69 10.05 -6.57
N ASN A 52 7.61 9.36 -5.43
CA ASN A 52 8.03 7.99 -5.25
C ASN A 52 7.17 7.31 -4.18
N SER A 53 6.86 6.04 -4.38
CA SER A 53 5.97 5.27 -3.51
C SER A 53 6.60 3.99 -2.96
N TYR A 54 7.88 3.71 -3.27
CA TYR A 54 8.58 2.58 -2.66
C TYR A 54 8.70 2.77 -1.16
N CYS A 55 8.51 1.70 -0.39
CA CYS A 55 8.59 1.69 1.07
C CYS A 55 9.82 2.44 1.62
N GLU A 56 11.01 2.22 1.05
CA GLU A 56 12.25 2.89 1.49
C GLU A 56 12.11 4.41 1.52
N TYR A 57 11.65 4.99 0.40
CA TYR A 57 11.47 6.42 0.25
C TYR A 57 10.36 6.96 1.14
N VAL A 58 9.19 6.29 1.14
CA VAL A 58 8.03 6.74 1.91
C VAL A 58 8.33 6.74 3.40
N VAL A 59 9.01 5.71 3.90
CA VAL A 59 9.43 5.65 5.30
C VAL A 59 10.47 6.71 5.61
N GLU A 60 11.44 6.98 4.73
CA GLU A 60 12.39 8.07 4.94
C GLU A 60 11.68 9.42 5.11
N GLN A 61 10.76 9.77 4.19
CA GLN A 61 10.01 11.02 4.28
C GLN A 61 9.13 11.07 5.52
N ALA A 62 8.34 10.02 5.76
CA ALA A 62 7.40 9.99 6.88
C ALA A 62 8.12 9.98 8.25
N THR A 63 9.22 9.24 8.40
CA THR A 63 9.98 9.25 9.65
C THR A 63 10.66 10.59 9.88
N GLY A 64 11.24 11.21 8.85
CA GLY A 64 11.78 12.57 8.94
C GLY A 64 10.72 13.57 9.39
N TRP A 65 9.54 13.53 8.76
CA TRP A 65 8.41 14.39 9.11
C TRP A 65 7.94 14.19 10.56
N LEU A 66 7.89 12.94 11.05
CA LEU A 66 7.50 12.62 12.42
C LEU A 66 8.50 13.09 13.49
N THR A 67 9.73 13.47 13.12
CA THR A 67 10.72 13.99 14.08
C THR A 67 10.51 15.47 14.43
N ASP A 68 9.84 16.23 13.56
CA ASP A 68 9.48 17.64 13.79
C ASP A 68 8.06 17.90 13.25
N PRO A 69 7.03 17.25 13.82
CA PRO A 69 5.67 17.39 13.32
C PRO A 69 5.10 18.77 13.69
N PRO A 70 4.06 19.22 12.97
CA PRO A 70 3.35 20.45 13.30
C PRO A 70 2.74 20.38 14.71
N SER A 71 2.55 21.55 15.33
CA SER A 71 1.92 21.66 16.66
C SER A 71 0.43 21.28 16.68
N GLN A 72 -0.21 21.30 15.51
CA GLN A 72 -1.60 20.90 15.28
C GLN A 72 -1.77 19.38 15.34
N PRO A 73 -2.97 18.86 15.65
CA PRO A 73 -3.25 17.44 15.40
C PRO A 73 -3.05 17.14 13.91
N PHE A 74 -2.58 15.94 13.57
CA PHE A 74 -2.21 15.63 12.20
C PHE A 74 -2.87 14.37 11.63
N LEU A 75 -3.06 14.38 10.30
CA LEU A 75 -3.23 13.18 9.49
C LEU A 75 -1.96 13.00 8.67
N LEU A 76 -1.27 11.87 8.87
CA LEU A 76 -0.15 11.46 8.03
C LEU A 76 -0.55 10.19 7.27
N THR A 77 -0.59 10.28 5.94
CA THR A 77 -0.83 9.14 5.07
C THR A 77 0.48 8.69 4.45
N ALA A 78 0.92 7.47 4.78
CA ALA A 78 2.08 6.81 4.17
C ALA A 78 1.59 5.73 3.20
N GLY A 79 1.63 6.01 1.91
CA GLY A 79 1.15 5.12 0.85
C GLY A 79 2.26 4.32 0.20
N PHE A 80 2.32 3.02 0.46
CA PHE A 80 3.33 2.13 -0.13
C PHE A 80 2.90 1.59 -1.50
N PHE A 81 3.88 1.41 -2.38
CA PHE A 81 3.73 0.67 -3.63
C PHE A 81 3.74 -0.84 -3.39
N GLU A 82 4.58 -1.30 -2.45
CA GLU A 82 4.53 -2.66 -1.97
C GLU A 82 3.12 -2.97 -1.42
N THR A 83 2.48 -4.07 -1.79
CA THR A 83 3.02 -5.28 -2.42
C THR A 83 2.56 -5.48 -3.87
N HIS A 84 2.52 -4.40 -4.65
CA HIS A 84 2.13 -4.45 -6.06
C HIS A 84 3.18 -5.20 -6.91
N ARG A 85 2.71 -5.89 -7.97
CA ARG A 85 3.56 -6.61 -8.92
C ARG A 85 4.23 -5.66 -9.92
N PRO A 86 5.34 -6.05 -10.58
CA PRO A 86 6.10 -7.30 -10.43
C PRO A 86 6.96 -7.35 -9.15
N TYR A 87 7.51 -8.53 -8.83
CA TYR A 87 8.39 -8.76 -7.67
C TYR A 87 9.86 -8.97 -8.10
N PRO A 88 10.58 -7.92 -8.53
CA PRO A 88 11.98 -8.04 -8.92
C PRO A 88 12.86 -8.52 -7.75
N ARG A 89 13.69 -9.53 -8.01
CA ARG A 89 14.61 -10.12 -7.01
C ARG A 89 15.68 -9.14 -6.53
N GLU A 90 15.95 -8.09 -7.29
CA GLU A 90 16.86 -7.02 -6.87
C GLU A 90 16.27 -6.17 -5.72
N ARG A 91 14.96 -6.26 -5.48
CA ARG A 91 14.26 -5.52 -4.41
C ARG A 91 13.69 -6.43 -3.32
N TYR A 92 13.23 -7.62 -3.68
CA TYR A 92 12.50 -8.50 -2.78
C TYR A 92 13.11 -9.89 -2.78
N GLU A 93 13.63 -10.31 -1.63
CA GLU A 93 14.04 -11.70 -1.42
C GLU A 93 12.78 -12.55 -1.21
N PRO A 94 12.52 -13.57 -2.06
CA PRO A 94 11.35 -14.41 -1.89
C PRO A 94 11.41 -15.22 -0.59
N ALA A 95 10.25 -15.52 -0.02
CA ALA A 95 10.15 -16.52 1.04
C ALA A 95 10.47 -17.94 0.53
N ASP A 96 10.54 -18.92 1.45
CA ASP A 96 10.65 -20.32 1.05
C ASP A 96 9.33 -20.83 0.42
N ALA A 97 9.37 -21.16 -0.87
CA ALA A 97 8.23 -21.69 -1.61
C ALA A 97 7.72 -23.04 -1.08
N PHE A 98 8.54 -23.82 -0.37
CA PHE A 98 8.05 -25.05 0.28
C PHE A 98 7.34 -24.74 1.61
N GLY A 99 7.70 -23.63 2.25
CA GLY A 99 7.11 -23.16 3.50
C GLY A 99 5.82 -22.35 3.35
N VAL A 100 5.45 -21.92 2.13
CA VAL A 100 4.21 -21.15 1.95
C VAL A 100 2.96 -21.99 2.14
N THR A 101 1.98 -21.43 2.84
CA THR A 101 0.62 -21.97 2.93
C THR A 101 -0.16 -21.50 1.71
N VAL A 102 -0.60 -22.44 0.86
CA VAL A 102 -1.41 -22.14 -0.32
C VAL A 102 -2.88 -22.00 0.12
N PRO A 103 -3.54 -20.85 -0.07
CA PRO A 103 -4.97 -20.70 0.22
C PRO A 103 -5.83 -21.67 -0.60
N ASP A 104 -6.90 -22.22 0.00
CA ASP A 104 -7.78 -23.24 -0.60
C ASP A 104 -8.41 -22.86 -1.96
N TYR A 105 -8.49 -21.56 -2.25
CA TYR A 105 -9.04 -21.07 -3.52
C TYR A 105 -8.01 -21.06 -4.67
N LEU A 106 -6.73 -21.36 -4.39
CA LEU A 106 -5.65 -21.46 -5.37
C LEU A 106 -5.25 -22.92 -5.62
N PRO A 107 -4.83 -23.27 -6.85
CA PRO A 107 -4.28 -24.59 -7.11
C PRO A 107 -2.89 -24.71 -6.46
N ASP A 108 -2.66 -25.82 -5.75
CA ASP A 108 -1.36 -26.13 -5.15
C ASP A 108 -0.39 -26.65 -6.23
N THR A 109 0.28 -25.73 -6.91
CA THR A 109 1.30 -26.01 -7.92
C THR A 109 2.62 -25.32 -7.55
N PRO A 110 3.77 -25.83 -8.06
CA PRO A 110 5.06 -25.16 -7.87
C PRO A 110 5.05 -23.68 -8.27
N ASP A 111 4.37 -23.34 -9.37
CA ASP A 111 4.28 -21.97 -9.86
C ASP A 111 3.52 -21.06 -8.90
N ILE A 112 2.37 -21.50 -8.36
CA ILE A 112 1.60 -20.73 -7.37
C ILE A 112 2.38 -20.58 -6.06
N ARG A 113 3.09 -21.63 -5.63
CA ARG A 113 3.94 -21.57 -4.44
C ARG A 113 5.07 -20.56 -4.61
N GLN A 114 5.72 -20.56 -5.76
CA GLN A 114 6.77 -19.59 -6.09
C GLN A 114 6.21 -18.16 -6.13
N ASP A 115 5.03 -18.00 -6.72
CA ASP A 115 4.34 -16.71 -6.80
C ASP A 115 3.97 -16.14 -5.43
N LEU A 116 3.46 -16.99 -4.52
CA LEU A 116 3.20 -16.63 -3.13
C LEU A 116 4.49 -16.31 -2.36
N ALA A 117 5.57 -17.05 -2.62
CA ALA A 117 6.87 -16.79 -2.00
C ALA A 117 7.42 -15.40 -2.38
N GLU A 118 7.32 -15.02 -3.64
CA GLU A 118 7.71 -13.68 -4.12
C GLU A 118 6.83 -12.59 -3.51
N PHE A 119 5.51 -12.81 -3.46
CA PHE A 119 4.57 -11.93 -2.79
C PHE A 119 4.91 -11.73 -1.30
N TYR A 120 5.27 -12.81 -0.59
CA TYR A 120 5.66 -12.76 0.83
C TYR A 120 7.00 -12.05 1.04
N GLY A 121 7.91 -12.13 0.06
CA GLY A 121 9.13 -11.32 0.05
C GLY A 121 8.81 -9.82 0.04
N ALA A 122 7.89 -9.39 -0.83
CA ALA A 122 7.43 -8.00 -0.87
C ALA A 122 6.68 -7.59 0.42
N ILE A 123 5.86 -8.48 1.00
CA ILE A 123 5.21 -8.24 2.31
C ILE A 123 6.27 -7.98 3.38
N SER A 124 7.35 -8.75 3.42
CA SER A 124 8.39 -8.61 4.44
C SER A 124 9.06 -7.22 4.40
N VAL A 125 9.22 -6.64 3.21
CA VAL A 125 9.72 -5.27 3.05
C VAL A 125 8.71 -4.24 3.56
N ALA A 126 7.42 -4.41 3.23
CA ALA A 126 6.35 -3.53 3.73
C ALA A 126 6.20 -3.61 5.26
N ASP A 127 6.31 -4.82 5.83
CA ASP A 127 6.24 -5.05 7.27
C ASP A 127 7.39 -4.35 8.01
N ALA A 128 8.63 -4.52 7.53
CA ALA A 128 9.79 -3.82 8.08
C ALA A 128 9.64 -2.29 7.98
N ALA A 129 9.06 -1.79 6.89
CA ALA A 129 8.76 -0.38 6.69
C ALA A 129 7.73 0.16 7.71
N VAL A 130 6.65 -0.58 7.95
CA VAL A 130 5.69 -0.26 9.02
C VAL A 130 6.37 -0.26 10.39
N GLY A 131 7.21 -1.26 10.67
CA GLY A 131 7.99 -1.34 11.90
C GLY A 131 8.79 -0.06 12.16
N ARG A 132 9.50 0.46 11.15
CA ARG A 132 10.25 1.72 11.26
C ARG A 132 9.38 2.94 11.58
N LEU A 133 8.16 3.01 11.03
CA LEU A 133 7.21 4.09 11.34
C LEU A 133 6.73 4.00 12.79
N LEU A 134 6.37 2.79 13.25
CA LEU A 134 5.94 2.55 14.62
C LEU A 134 7.06 2.84 15.63
N ASP A 135 8.29 2.41 15.33
CA ASP A 135 9.46 2.69 16.15
C ASP A 135 9.71 4.20 16.24
N THR A 136 9.53 4.93 15.14
CA THR A 136 9.70 6.39 15.12
C THR A 136 8.64 7.07 15.99
N LEU A 137 7.38 6.65 15.91
CA LEU A 137 6.31 7.16 16.79
C LEU A 137 6.64 6.93 18.27
N ALA A 138 7.18 5.76 18.62
CA ALA A 138 7.60 5.46 19.99
C ALA A 138 8.80 6.31 20.43
N GLN A 139 9.79 6.50 19.56
CA GLN A 139 10.99 7.30 19.84
C GLN A 139 10.68 8.78 20.02
N THR A 140 9.70 9.32 19.29
CA THR A 140 9.25 10.72 19.40
C THR A 140 8.17 10.91 20.47
N GLY A 141 7.68 9.82 21.08
CA GLY A 141 6.62 9.85 22.09
C GLY A 141 5.22 10.14 21.53
N LEU A 142 5.07 10.14 20.20
CA LEU A 142 3.80 10.35 19.49
C LEU A 142 2.87 9.13 19.56
N ASP A 143 3.40 7.95 19.88
CA ASP A 143 2.64 6.70 20.06
C ASP A 143 1.51 6.83 21.10
N ARG A 144 1.66 7.72 22.08
CA ARG A 144 0.69 7.98 23.15
C ARG A 144 -0.54 8.77 22.70
N THR A 145 -0.43 9.48 21.58
CA THR A 145 -1.45 10.42 21.09
C THR A 145 -1.87 10.17 19.65
N THR A 146 -1.27 9.17 18.99
CA THR A 146 -1.49 8.87 17.57
C THR A 146 -2.25 7.58 17.41
N TRP A 147 -3.31 7.63 16.59
CA TRP A 147 -4.02 6.42 16.17
C TRP A 147 -3.37 5.94 14.88
N VAL A 148 -2.95 4.67 14.85
CA VAL A 148 -2.39 4.05 13.66
C VAL A 148 -3.45 3.16 13.02
N VAL A 149 -3.75 3.44 11.75
CA VAL A 149 -4.66 2.64 10.93
C VAL A 149 -3.87 2.05 9.77
N PHE A 150 -3.80 0.72 9.72
CA PHE A 150 -3.17 -0.02 8.62
C PHE A 150 -4.23 -0.74 7.81
N MET A 151 -4.27 -0.49 6.50
CA MET A 151 -5.23 -1.10 5.59
C MET A 151 -4.67 -1.20 4.17
N THR A 152 -5.36 -1.97 3.32
CA THR A 152 -5.06 -2.11 1.89
C THR A 152 -6.23 -1.58 1.05
N ASP A 153 -5.97 -1.15 -0.18
CA ASP A 153 -6.96 -0.66 -1.13
C ASP A 153 -7.79 -1.80 -1.75
N HIS A 154 -7.16 -2.97 -2.01
CA HIS A 154 -7.79 -4.16 -2.54
C HIS A 154 -7.01 -5.46 -2.23
N GLY A 155 -7.61 -6.62 -2.55
CA GLY A 155 -6.94 -7.91 -2.41
C GLY A 155 -5.77 -8.10 -3.38
N PRO A 156 -4.85 -9.04 -3.12
CA PRO A 156 -3.68 -9.26 -3.96
C PRO A 156 -4.07 -9.78 -5.35
N ALA A 157 -3.25 -9.45 -6.35
CA ALA A 157 -3.38 -9.94 -7.71
C ALA A 157 -2.90 -11.41 -7.80
N LEU A 158 -3.70 -12.33 -7.27
CA LEU A 158 -3.49 -13.78 -7.34
C LEU A 158 -4.46 -14.41 -8.37
N PRO A 159 -4.08 -15.51 -9.04
CA PRO A 159 -4.95 -16.14 -10.03
C PRO A 159 -6.24 -16.65 -9.39
N ALA A 160 -7.36 -15.95 -9.60
CA ALA A 160 -8.64 -16.45 -9.14
C ALA A 160 -9.03 -17.70 -9.96
N ARG A 161 -9.55 -18.74 -9.28
CA ARG A 161 -10.20 -19.87 -9.93
C ARG A 161 -11.44 -19.38 -10.69
N SER A 162 -11.29 -19.02 -11.97
CA SER A 162 -12.42 -18.89 -12.88
C SER A 162 -12.91 -20.31 -13.22
N PRO A 163 -14.19 -20.65 -13.00
CA PRO A 163 -14.73 -21.96 -13.41
C PRO A 163 -14.77 -22.16 -14.93
N ARG A 164 -14.39 -21.16 -15.74
CA ARG A 164 -14.51 -21.19 -17.20
C ARG A 164 -13.29 -21.73 -17.97
N SER A 165 -12.18 -22.10 -17.33
CA SER A 165 -11.02 -22.66 -18.04
C SER A 165 -11.04 -24.19 -18.18
N MET A 166 -12.06 -24.89 -17.69
CA MET A 166 -12.12 -26.36 -17.70
C MET A 166 -12.79 -27.01 -18.93
N THR A 167 -12.96 -26.29 -20.06
CA THR A 167 -13.65 -26.86 -21.25
C THR A 167 -12.76 -27.10 -22.49
N GLN A 168 -11.44 -26.97 -22.42
CA GLN A 168 -10.58 -27.36 -23.56
C GLN A 168 -9.40 -28.23 -23.15
N ALA A 169 -9.70 -29.40 -22.58
CA ALA A 169 -8.73 -30.50 -22.50
C ALA A 169 -9.45 -31.86 -22.35
N ARG A 170 -10.38 -32.18 -23.25
CA ARG A 170 -10.82 -33.57 -23.45
C ARG A 170 -11.01 -33.89 -24.93
N GLY A 171 -9.94 -34.45 -25.50
CA GLY A 171 -10.00 -35.61 -26.40
C GLY A 171 -10.44 -35.39 -27.84
N SER A 172 -9.47 -35.37 -28.76
CA SER A 172 -9.61 -36.03 -30.06
C SER A 172 -8.68 -37.26 -30.04
N ARG A 173 -9.30 -38.44 -29.96
CA ARG A 173 -8.74 -39.67 -30.54
C ARG A 173 -9.08 -39.69 -32.03
#